data_AF-A0A946CIL4-F1
#
_entry.id   AF-A0A946CIL4-F1
#
_cell.length_a   1.000
_cell.length_b   1.000
_cell.length_c   1.000
_cell.angle_alpha   90.00
_cell.angle_beta   90.00
_cell.angle_gamma   90.00
#
_symmetry.space_group_name_H-M   'P 1'
#
loop_
_entity.id
_entity.type
_entity.pdbx_description
1 polymer ?
#
loop_
_entity_poly.entity_id
_entity_poly.type
_entity_poly.pdbx_seq_one_letter_code
_entity_poly.pdbx_strand_id
1 'polypeptide(L)'
;MAKSRGMSLEEAAGGGPAPKRPEERFPQFSRKQADNEAGLAKGGRMSDSWVDADKIRRDAALEEARERGLDEAERRKAAAAANRVPRRNNRKRDPDSHARVLLSETSLPLEEISVLAGMDVYEVVALKLKMRRGE
;
A
#
# COMPACT_ATOMS: atom_id res chain seq x y z
N MET A 1 1.99 7.67 30.16
CA MET A 1 3.04 7.14 31.06
C MET A 1 2.44 6.03 31.92
N ALA A 2 3.04 4.85 31.90
CA ALA A 2 2.53 3.57 32.43
C ALA A 2 2.49 3.46 33.98
N LYS A 3 2.18 4.54 34.70
CA LYS A 3 2.24 4.54 36.18
C LYS A 3 0.87 4.42 36.88
N SER A 4 -0.25 4.37 36.15
CA SER A 4 -1.59 4.36 36.76
C SER A 4 -2.23 2.97 36.92
N ARG A 5 -1.57 1.87 36.50
CA ARG A 5 -2.15 0.51 36.55
C ARG A 5 -1.25 -0.58 37.13
N GLY A 6 -0.18 -0.23 37.85
CA GLY A 6 0.66 -1.22 38.54
C GLY A 6 1.44 -2.20 37.65
N MET A 7 1.48 -1.98 36.33
CA MET A 7 2.24 -2.79 35.37
C MET A 7 3.65 -2.21 35.21
N SER A 8 4.68 -3.06 35.32
CA SER A 8 6.06 -2.64 35.11
C SER A 8 6.35 -2.41 33.61
N LEU A 9 7.27 -1.49 33.29
CA LEU A 9 7.70 -1.23 31.89
C LEU A 9 8.27 -2.49 31.22
N GLU A 10 8.88 -3.37 32.01
CA GLU A 10 9.48 -4.63 31.56
C GLU A 10 8.41 -5.67 31.20
N GLU A 11 7.32 -5.72 31.96
CA GLU A 11 6.15 -6.57 31.70
C GLU A 11 5.35 -6.11 30.46
N ALA A 12 5.38 -4.82 30.12
CA ALA A 12 4.79 -4.30 28.89
C ALA A 12 5.66 -4.54 27.64
N ALA A 13 6.98 -4.71 27.80
CA ALA A 13 7.93 -4.97 26.72
C ALA A 13 8.12 -6.48 26.45
N GLY A 14 7.96 -7.31 27.48
CA GLY A 14 7.86 -8.75 27.36
C GLY A 14 6.50 -9.10 26.78
N GLY A 15 6.36 -9.02 25.45
CA GLY A 15 5.15 -9.46 24.75
C GLY A 15 4.67 -10.78 25.38
N GLY A 16 3.48 -10.74 25.96
CA GLY A 16 2.94 -11.84 26.78
C GLY A 16 3.01 -13.18 26.05
N PRO A 17 2.86 -14.29 26.79
CA PRO A 17 3.02 -15.63 26.22
C PRO A 17 2.19 -15.75 24.95
N ALA A 18 2.85 -16.10 23.85
CA ALA A 18 2.18 -16.24 22.55
C ALA A 18 0.96 -17.14 22.73
N PRO A 19 -0.23 -16.74 22.25
CA PRO A 19 -1.42 -17.57 22.37
C PRO A 19 -1.12 -18.94 21.77
N LYS A 20 -1.56 -20.01 22.47
CA LYS A 20 -1.37 -21.39 22.02
C LYS A 20 -1.87 -21.52 20.59
N ARG A 21 -0.93 -21.66 19.66
CA ARG A 21 -1.26 -21.88 18.25
C ARG A 21 -1.82 -23.31 18.13
N PRO A 22 -2.95 -23.51 17.44
CA PRO A 22 -3.40 -24.87 17.15
C PRO A 22 -2.31 -25.60 16.37
N GLU A 23 -1.98 -26.81 16.81
CA GLU A 23 -0.87 -27.62 16.26
C GLU A 23 -1.08 -27.98 14.78
N GLU A 24 -2.33 -28.08 14.36
CA GLU A 24 -2.70 -28.42 13.00
C GLU A 24 -2.97 -27.15 12.19
N ARG A 25 -1.91 -26.54 11.68
CA ARG A 25 -1.99 -25.29 10.91
C ARG A 25 -2.61 -25.46 9.52
N PHE A 26 -2.64 -26.69 9.01
CA PHE A 26 -3.13 -27.03 7.68
C PHE A 26 -3.74 -28.44 7.64
N PRO A 27 -4.82 -28.65 6.89
CA PRO A 27 -5.31 -30.00 6.61
C PRO A 27 -4.22 -30.80 5.91
N GLN A 28 -3.80 -31.93 6.51
CA GLN A 28 -2.82 -32.80 5.90
C GLN A 28 -3.46 -33.56 4.72
N PHE A 29 -3.06 -33.21 3.51
CA PHE A 29 -3.52 -33.89 2.30
C PHE A 29 -2.55 -35.00 1.90
N SER A 30 -3.07 -36.19 1.62
CA SER A 30 -2.23 -37.28 1.10
C SER A 30 -1.86 -36.99 -0.36
N ARG A 31 -0.64 -37.39 -0.79
CA ARG A 31 -0.17 -37.21 -2.18
C ARG A 31 -1.17 -37.76 -3.20
N LYS A 32 -1.78 -38.92 -2.94
CA LYS A 32 -2.78 -39.55 -3.82
C LYS A 32 -4.06 -38.73 -4.01
N GLN A 33 -4.43 -37.90 -3.05
CA GLN A 33 -5.59 -37.03 -3.15
C GLN A 33 -5.25 -35.70 -3.83
N ALA A 34 -3.98 -35.29 -3.83
CA ALA A 34 -3.51 -34.09 -4.54
C ALA A 34 -3.38 -34.29 -6.05
N ASP A 35 -3.41 -35.53 -6.55
CA ASP A 35 -3.33 -35.83 -7.99
C ASP A 35 -4.72 -35.90 -8.66
N ASN A 36 -5.81 -35.94 -7.88
CA ASN A 36 -7.18 -36.03 -8.37
C ASN A 36 -7.90 -34.68 -8.32
N GLU A 37 -8.52 -34.25 -9.42
CA GLU A 37 -9.24 -32.96 -9.52
C GLU A 37 -10.25 -32.72 -8.39
N ALA A 38 -11.06 -33.74 -8.06
CA ALA A 38 -12.00 -33.69 -6.94
C ALA A 38 -11.30 -33.54 -5.57
N GLY A 39 -10.09 -34.08 -5.43
CA GLY A 39 -9.24 -33.95 -4.27
C GLY A 39 -8.65 -32.55 -4.14
N LEU A 40 -8.13 -31.95 -5.22
CA LEU A 40 -7.70 -30.54 -5.20
C LEU A 40 -8.86 -29.59 -4.87
N ALA A 41 -10.03 -29.78 -5.48
CA ALA A 41 -11.21 -28.94 -5.23
C ALA A 41 -11.70 -29.04 -3.78
N LYS A 42 -11.61 -30.24 -3.18
CA LYS A 42 -11.89 -30.46 -1.76
C LYS A 42 -10.84 -29.79 -0.86
N GLY A 43 -9.56 -29.91 -1.22
CA GLY A 43 -8.45 -29.25 -0.53
C GLY A 43 -8.58 -27.73 -0.52
N GLY A 44 -8.89 -27.11 -1.67
CA GLY A 44 -9.13 -25.67 -1.79
C GLY A 44 -10.26 -25.16 -0.90
N ARG A 45 -11.41 -25.85 -0.89
CA ARG A 45 -12.53 -25.49 -0.01
C ARG A 45 -12.19 -25.63 1.48
N MET A 46 -11.40 -26.63 1.85
CA MET A 46 -10.93 -26.82 3.22
C MET A 46 -9.88 -25.78 3.63
N SER A 47 -9.03 -25.33 2.71
CA SER A 47 -8.11 -24.22 2.98
C SER A 47 -8.83 -22.88 3.09
N ASP A 48 -9.87 -22.64 2.28
CA ASP A 48 -10.63 -21.40 2.31
C ASP A 48 -11.36 -21.22 3.65
N SER A 49 -12.04 -22.27 4.14
CA SER A 49 -12.69 -22.22 5.46
C SER A 49 -11.70 -22.00 6.60
N TRP A 50 -10.48 -22.51 6.47
CA TRP A 50 -9.39 -22.30 7.42
C TRP A 50 -8.88 -20.86 7.41
N VAL A 51 -8.70 -20.29 6.22
CA VAL A 51 -8.30 -18.90 6.02
C VAL A 51 -9.36 -17.97 6.61
N ASP A 52 -10.64 -18.26 6.40
CA ASP A 52 -11.72 -17.44 6.94
C ASP A 52 -11.82 -17.54 8.47
N ALA A 53 -11.62 -18.73 9.04
CA ALA A 53 -11.53 -18.89 10.50
C ALA A 53 -10.31 -18.16 11.11
N ASP A 54 -9.19 -18.10 10.40
CA ASP A 54 -8.00 -17.36 10.84
C ASP A 54 -8.23 -15.84 10.76
N LYS A 55 -8.88 -15.35 9.69
CA LYS A 55 -9.29 -13.95 9.57
C LYS A 55 -10.21 -13.54 10.70
N ILE A 56 -11.25 -14.31 11.01
CA ILE A 56 -12.19 -14.02 12.10
C ILE A 56 -11.45 -13.91 13.43
N ARG A 57 -10.54 -14.84 13.73
CA ARG A 57 -9.74 -14.79 14.96
C ARG A 57 -8.84 -13.56 15.02
N ARG A 58 -8.21 -13.21 13.89
CA ARG A 58 -7.37 -12.01 13.79
C ARG A 58 -8.19 -10.75 13.98
N ASP A 59 -9.35 -10.65 13.35
CA ASP A 59 -10.22 -9.49 13.42
C ASP A 59 -10.76 -9.29 14.84
N ALA A 60 -11.19 -10.38 15.51
CA ALA A 60 -11.58 -10.34 16.91
C ALA A 60 -10.45 -9.86 17.83
N ALA A 61 -9.22 -10.33 17.60
CA ALA A 61 -8.04 -9.88 18.37
C ALA A 61 -7.72 -8.40 18.11
N LEU A 62 -7.91 -7.91 16.88
CA LEU A 62 -7.74 -6.49 16.54
C LEU A 62 -8.84 -5.64 17.18
N GLU A 63 -10.09 -6.10 17.21
CA GLU A 63 -11.20 -5.42 17.87
C GLU A 63 -10.98 -5.32 19.38
N GLU A 64 -10.58 -6.41 20.04
CA GLU A 64 -10.25 -6.40 21.47
C GLU A 64 -9.09 -5.43 21.79
N ALA A 65 -8.10 -5.34 20.91
CA ALA A 65 -7.00 -4.38 21.04
C ALA A 65 -7.47 -2.92 20.88
N ARG A 66 -8.43 -2.66 19.97
CA ARG A 66 -9.07 -1.35 19.80
C ARG A 66 -9.89 -0.97 21.02
N GLU A 67 -10.66 -1.90 21.59
CA GLU A 67 -11.44 -1.68 22.81
C GLU A 67 -10.56 -1.35 24.01
N ARG A 68 -9.38 -1.99 24.11
CA ARG A 68 -8.36 -1.64 25.13
C ARG A 68 -7.64 -0.31 24.87
N GLY A 69 -7.83 0.32 23.71
CA GLY A 69 -7.16 1.57 23.34
C GLY A 69 -5.66 1.41 23.04
N LEU A 70 -5.19 0.19 22.78
CA LEU A 70 -3.78 -0.08 22.46
C LEU A 70 -3.39 0.34 21.02
N ASP A 71 -4.39 0.68 20.20
CA ASP A 71 -4.23 1.10 18.81
C ASP A 71 -4.01 2.62 18.63
N GLU A 72 -3.99 3.39 19.73
CA GLU A 72 -4.02 4.85 19.65
C GLU A 72 -2.78 5.44 18.95
N ALA A 73 -1.62 4.80 19.13
CA ALA A 73 -0.39 5.16 18.42
C ALA A 73 -0.49 4.91 16.90
N GLU A 74 -1.10 3.79 16.49
CA GLU A 74 -1.34 3.47 15.09
C GLU A 74 -2.38 4.41 14.47
N ARG A 75 -3.46 4.74 15.19
CA ARG A 75 -4.45 5.73 14.76
C ARG A 75 -3.83 7.10 14.56
N ARG A 76 -2.96 7.56 15.47
CA ARG A 76 -2.23 8.83 15.30
C ARG A 76 -1.31 8.79 14.08
N LYS A 77 -0.62 7.68 13.84
CA LYS A 77 0.25 7.51 12.67
C LYS A 77 -0.55 7.48 11.36
N ALA A 78 -1.68 6.78 11.33
CA ALA A 78 -2.58 6.73 10.19
C ALA A 78 -3.20 8.10 9.89
N ALA A 79 -3.65 8.83 10.91
CA ALA A 79 -4.14 10.20 10.76
C ALA A 79 -3.05 11.16 10.25
N ALA A 80 -1.81 11.04 10.76
CA ALA A 80 -0.68 11.82 10.27
C ALA A 80 -0.30 11.47 8.81
N ALA A 81 -0.45 10.21 8.40
CA ALA A 81 -0.22 9.77 7.03
C ALA A 81 -1.34 10.25 6.08
N ALA A 82 -2.60 10.19 6.49
CA ALA A 82 -3.75 10.68 5.72
C ALA A 82 -3.65 12.19 5.45
N ASN A 83 -3.13 12.96 6.42
CA ASN A 83 -2.93 14.40 6.29
C ASN A 83 -1.57 14.78 5.65
N ARG A 84 -0.80 13.79 5.15
CA ARG A 84 0.51 14.08 4.56
C ARG A 84 0.35 14.63 3.15
N VAL A 85 0.47 15.95 3.02
CA VAL A 85 0.57 16.60 1.71
C VAL A 85 1.90 16.20 1.05
N PRO A 86 1.90 15.65 -0.17
CA PRO A 86 3.14 15.33 -0.88
C PRO A 86 3.92 16.62 -1.13
N ARG A 87 5.18 16.67 -0.67
CA ARG A 87 6.06 17.81 -0.92
C ARG A 87 6.34 17.90 -2.43
N ARG A 88 6.00 19.04 -3.04
CA ARG A 88 6.38 19.34 -4.43
C ARG A 88 7.90 19.41 -4.52
N ASN A 89 8.49 18.66 -5.45
CA ASN A 89 9.92 18.65 -5.69
C ASN A 89 10.32 19.88 -6.53
N ASN A 90 10.86 20.91 -5.88
CA ASN A 90 11.27 22.16 -6.53
C ASN A 90 12.55 22.04 -7.40
N ARG A 91 13.15 20.84 -7.49
CA ARG A 91 14.31 20.60 -8.38
C ARG A 91 13.89 20.31 -9.82
N LYS A 92 12.63 19.95 -10.06
CA LYS A 92 12.14 19.71 -11.41
C LYS A 92 11.89 21.06 -12.08
N ARG A 93 12.34 21.17 -13.33
CA ARG A 93 12.00 22.33 -14.18
C ARG A 93 10.49 22.38 -14.35
N ASP A 94 9.96 23.59 -14.43
CA ASP A 94 8.55 23.81 -14.77
C ASP A 94 8.21 23.11 -16.11
N PRO A 95 7.11 22.34 -16.20
CA PRO A 95 6.78 21.56 -17.39
C PRO A 95 6.70 22.40 -18.66
N ASP A 96 6.00 23.56 -18.62
CA ASP A 96 5.86 24.46 -19.76
C ASP A 96 7.23 24.96 -20.23
N SER A 97 8.07 25.38 -19.28
CA SER A 97 9.42 25.86 -19.54
C SER A 97 10.32 24.76 -20.14
N HIS A 98 10.16 23.51 -19.69
CA HIS A 98 10.90 22.36 -20.21
C HIS A 98 10.45 21.99 -21.62
N ALA A 99 9.13 21.90 -21.85
CA ALA A 99 8.55 21.61 -23.16
C ALA A 99 8.91 22.68 -24.20
N ARG A 100 8.91 23.96 -23.81
CA ARG A 100 9.28 25.07 -24.70
C ARG A 100 10.72 24.94 -25.22
N VAL A 101 11.65 24.56 -24.36
CA VAL A 101 13.06 24.33 -24.70
C VAL A 101 13.20 23.15 -25.66
N LEU A 102 12.52 22.04 -25.37
CA LEU A 102 12.53 20.87 -26.26
C LEU A 102 11.96 21.21 -27.64
N LEU A 103 10.88 21.99 -27.70
CA LEU A 103 10.27 22.43 -28.96
C LEU A 103 11.15 23.40 -29.76
N SER A 104 11.99 24.21 -29.10
CA SER A 104 12.88 25.17 -29.77
C SER A 104 14.23 24.56 -30.17
N GLU A 105 14.77 23.66 -29.37
CA GLU A 105 16.13 23.15 -29.54
C GLU A 105 16.18 21.79 -30.27
N THR A 106 15.06 21.07 -30.32
CA THR A 106 15.02 19.71 -30.86
C THR A 106 13.93 19.54 -31.92
N SER A 107 14.08 18.50 -32.74
CA SER A 107 13.07 18.05 -33.71
C SER A 107 12.35 16.77 -33.25
N LEU A 108 12.26 16.55 -31.94
CA LEU A 108 11.62 15.35 -31.38
C LEU A 108 10.11 15.29 -31.71
N PRO A 109 9.52 14.09 -31.80
CA PRO A 109 8.08 13.94 -31.95
C PRO A 109 7.35 14.45 -30.71
N LEU A 110 6.13 14.97 -30.90
CA LEU A 110 5.35 15.60 -29.82
C LEU A 110 5.02 14.64 -28.68
N GLU A 111 4.84 13.36 -29.01
CA GLU A 111 4.62 12.29 -28.03
C GLU A 111 5.84 12.06 -27.13
N GLU A 112 7.06 12.24 -27.66
CA GLU A 112 8.27 12.10 -26.86
C GLU A 112 8.48 13.33 -25.95
N ILE A 113 8.18 14.52 -26.48
CA ILE A 113 8.23 15.76 -25.69
C ILE A 113 7.22 15.72 -24.54
N SER A 114 6.01 15.17 -24.75
CA SER A 114 4.99 15.06 -23.69
C SER A 114 5.47 14.17 -22.54
N VAL A 115 6.09 13.03 -22.87
CA VAL A 115 6.67 12.10 -21.88
C VAL A 115 7.82 12.75 -21.12
N LEU A 116 8.73 13.45 -21.81
CA LEU A 116 9.88 14.10 -21.18
C LEU A 116 9.51 15.31 -20.30
N ALA A 117 8.53 16.11 -20.73
CA ALA A 117 8.05 17.26 -19.97
C ALA A 117 7.06 16.88 -18.87
N GLY A 118 6.43 15.71 -18.97
CA GLY A 118 5.36 15.28 -18.06
C GLY A 118 4.07 16.07 -18.26
N MET A 119 3.74 16.38 -19.50
CA MET A 119 2.57 17.16 -19.92
C MET A 119 1.68 16.34 -20.85
N ASP A 120 0.43 16.75 -21.04
CA ASP A 120 -0.42 16.12 -22.04
C ASP A 120 0.01 16.50 -23.46
N VAL A 121 -0.16 15.60 -24.44
CA VAL A 121 0.26 15.82 -25.83
C VAL A 121 -0.46 17.02 -26.42
N TYR A 122 -1.74 17.24 -26.10
CA TYR A 122 -2.49 18.38 -26.61
C TYR A 122 -2.02 19.71 -26.00
N GLU A 123 -1.54 19.71 -24.76
CA GLU A 123 -0.91 20.89 -24.14
C GLU A 123 0.39 21.26 -24.86
N VAL A 124 1.21 20.27 -25.22
CA VAL A 124 2.43 20.45 -26.01
C VAL A 124 2.10 21.01 -27.40
N VAL A 125 1.07 20.49 -28.07
CA VAL A 125 0.57 21.03 -29.35
C VAL A 125 0.12 22.48 -29.21
N ALA A 126 -0.68 22.78 -28.19
CA ALA A 126 -1.17 24.13 -27.93
C ALA A 126 -0.01 25.09 -27.67
N LEU A 127 1.01 24.67 -26.91
CA LEU A 127 2.23 25.45 -26.66
C LEU A 127 2.98 25.72 -27.97
N LYS A 128 3.18 24.69 -28.81
CA LYS A 128 3.82 24.84 -30.13
C LYS A 128 3.06 25.81 -31.04
N LEU A 129 1.73 25.76 -31.03
CA LEU A 129 0.90 26.68 -31.82
C LEU A 129 0.96 28.12 -31.27
N LYS A 130 1.00 28.31 -29.95
CA LYS A 130 1.19 29.63 -29.32
C LYS A 130 2.54 30.23 -29.69
N MET A 131 3.61 29.43 -29.70
CA MET A 131 4.95 29.88 -30.12
C MET A 131 4.96 30.40 -31.56
N ARG A 132 4.20 29.80 -32.48
CA ARG A 132 4.09 30.26 -33.87
C ARG A 132 3.31 31.57 -34.05
N ARG A 133 2.45 31.93 -33.10
CA ARG A 133 1.62 33.16 -33.17
C ARG A 133 2.26 34.35 -32.46
N GLY A 134 3.27 34.09 -31.62
CA GLY A 134 3.92 35.09 -30.77
C GLY A 134 5.32 35.51 -31.25
N GLU A 135 5.70 35.11 -32.46
CA GLU A 135 6.86 35.63 -33.21
C GLU A 135 6.37 36.50 -34.37
#